data_AF-W1I1J8-F1
#
_entry.id   AF-W1I1J8-F1
#
_cell.length_a   1.000
_cell.length_b   1.000
_cell.length_c   1.000
_cell.angle_alpha   90.00
_cell.angle_beta   90.00
_cell.angle_gamma   90.00
#
_symmetry.space_group_name_H-M   'P 1'
#
loop_
_entity.id
_entity.type
_entity.pdbx_description
1 polymer ?
#
loop_
_entity_poly.entity_id
_entity_poly.type
_entity_poly.pdbx_seq_one_letter_code
_entity_poly.pdbx_strand_id
1 'polypeptide(L)' 'MTFKHDFYTVPEAAELLRVHENTIYTLVRSKQIEHYRIGNQIRITAAELEKLKIPVEKKEN' A
#
# COMPACT_ATOMS: atom_id res chain seq x y z
N MET A 1 1.87 17.66 -15.15
CA MET A 1 2.03 18.02 -13.73
C MET A 1 1.55 16.83 -12.91
N THR A 2 2.46 16.03 -12.37
CA THR A 2 2.08 14.80 -11.65
C THR A 2 1.91 15.15 -10.17
N PHE A 3 0.66 15.31 -9.73
CA PHE A 3 0.32 15.40 -8.32
C PHE A 3 0.59 14.03 -7.69
N LYS A 4 1.82 13.81 -7.22
CA LYS A 4 2.18 12.63 -6.44
C LYS A 4 1.40 12.75 -5.13
N HIS A 5 0.29 12.01 -5.03
CA HIS A 5 -0.46 11.92 -3.79
C HIS A 5 0.43 11.13 -2.82
N ASP A 6 0.84 11.75 -1.72
CA ASP A 6 1.68 11.07 -0.72
C ASP A 6 0.95 9.89 -0.04
N PHE A 7 -0.37 9.84 -0.16
CA PHE A 7 -1.23 8.85 0.46
C PHE A 7 -2.30 8.34 -0.50
N TYR A 8 -2.57 7.04 -0.43
CA TYR A 8 -3.61 6.32 -1.17
C TYR A 8 -4.55 5.62 -0.20
N THR A 9 -5.81 5.50 -0.58
CA THR A 9 -6.76 4.68 0.17
C THR A 9 -6.58 3.19 -0.16
N VAL A 10 -7.19 2.31 0.65
CA VAL A 10 -7.20 0.85 0.40
C VAL A 10 -7.64 0.47 -1.03
N PRO A 11 -8.75 1.00 -1.58
CA PRO A 11 -9.16 0.67 -2.95
C PRO A 11 -8.16 1.18 -4.00
N GLU A 12 -7.60 2.38 -3.85
CA GLU A 12 -6.57 2.89 -4.77
C GLU A 12 -5.28 2.05 -4.71
N ALA A 13 -4.87 1.66 -3.50
CA ALA A 13 -3.75 0.77 -3.26
C ALA A 13 -3.96 -0.59 -3.96
N ALA A 14 -5.16 -1.15 -3.83
CA ALA A 14 -5.55 -2.40 -4.46
C ALA A 14 -5.49 -2.33 -5.99
N GLU A 15 -6.00 -1.25 -6.57
CA GLU A 15 -5.98 -1.02 -8.02
C GLU A 15 -4.54 -0.85 -8.54
N LEU A 16 -3.71 -0.07 -7.84
CA LEU A 16 -2.30 0.15 -8.19
C LEU A 16 -1.46 -1.12 -8.14
N LEU A 17 -1.70 -1.97 -7.16
CA LEU A 17 -1.01 -3.25 -6.97
C LEU A 17 -1.66 -4.38 -7.80
N ARG A 18 -2.81 -4.14 -8.42
CA ARG A 18 -3.66 -5.16 -9.06
C ARG A 18 -3.94 -6.36 -8.15
N VAL A 19 -4.14 -6.08 -6.87
CA VAL A 19 -4.50 -7.10 -5.86
C VAL A 19 -5.90 -6.86 -5.34
N HIS A 20 -6.46 -7.87 -4.68
CA HIS A 20 -7.75 -7.71 -4.02
C HIS A 20 -7.64 -6.84 -2.78
N GLU A 21 -8.65 -6.03 -2.48
CA GLU A 21 -8.70 -5.18 -1.26
C GLU A 21 -8.47 -5.99 0.01
N ASN A 22 -8.97 -7.23 0.04
CA ASN A 22 -8.81 -8.14 1.16
C ASN A 22 -7.33 -8.50 1.43
N THR A 23 -6.51 -8.56 0.38
CA THR A 23 -5.05 -8.74 0.50
C THR A 23 -4.42 -7.51 1.17
N ILE A 24 -4.83 -6.30 0.78
CA ILE A 24 -4.39 -5.05 1.42
C ILE A 24 -4.80 -5.04 2.89
N TYR A 25 -6.04 -5.37 3.22
CA TYR A 25 -6.49 -5.46 4.62
C TYR A 25 -5.66 -6.46 5.43
N THR A 26 -5.28 -7.58 4.83
CA THR A 26 -4.41 -8.59 5.46
C THR A 26 -3.00 -8.04 5.69
N LEU A 27 -2.42 -7.35 4.71
CA LEU A 27 -1.10 -6.72 4.82
C LEU A 27 -1.08 -5.60 5.87
N VAL A 28 -2.12 -4.78 5.90
CA VAL A 28 -2.37 -3.75 6.93
C VAL A 28 -2.46 -4.39 8.31
N ARG A 29 -3.26 -5.46 8.46
CA ARG A 29 -3.42 -6.19 9.73
C ARG A 29 -2.11 -6.85 10.17
N SER A 30 -1.32 -7.33 9.22
CA SER A 30 0.00 -7.93 9.46
C SER A 30 1.08 -6.90 9.79
N LYS A 31 0.74 -5.59 9.82
CA LYS A 31 1.66 -4.47 10.06
C LYS A 31 2.89 -4.44 9.15
N GLN A 32 2.78 -5.03 7.96
CA GLN A 32 3.88 -5.04 6.98
C GLN A 32 3.98 -3.74 6.18
N ILE A 33 2.98 -2.86 6.30
CA ILE A 33 2.92 -1.57 5.63
C ILE A 33 2.53 -0.48 6.61
N GLU A 34 3.24 0.65 6.51
CA GLU A 34 2.89 1.87 7.22
C GLU A 34 1.58 2.43 6.67
N HIS A 35 0.57 2.41 7.52
CA HIS A 35 -0.76 2.91 7.23
C HIS A 35 -1.19 3.88 8.32
N TYR A 36 -1.80 4.98 7.87
CA TYR A 36 -2.39 6.00 8.70
C TYR A 36 -3.90 5.78 8.75
N ARG A 37 -4.41 5.50 9.95
CA ARG A 37 -5.85 5.47 10.18
C ARG A 37 -6.32 6.89 10.51
N ILE A 38 -7.10 7.49 9.59
CA ILE A 38 -7.73 8.79 9.80
C ILE A 38 -9.23 8.54 9.95
N GLY A 39 -9.69 8.51 11.21
CA GLY A 39 -11.06 8.15 11.55
C GLY A 39 -11.42 6.73 11.12
N ASN A 40 -12.33 6.62 10.13
CA ASN A 40 -12.78 5.36 9.55
C ASN A 40 -12.07 4.99 8.25
N GLN A 41 -11.19 5.86 7.72
CA GLN A 41 -10.45 5.60 6.51
C GLN A 41 -9.00 5.20 6.82
N ILE A 42 -8.50 4.25 6.04
CA ILE A 42 -7.10 3.82 6.08
C ILE A 42 -6.40 4.47 4.87
N ARG A 43 -5.29 5.15 5.15
CA ARG A 43 -4.42 5.77 4.16
C ARG A 43 -3.05 5.10 4.20
N ILE A 44 -2.55 4.68 3.04
CA ILE A 44 -1.27 4.01 2.86
C ILE A 44 -0.36 4.98 2.13
N THR A 45 0.91 5.11 2.54
CA THR A 45 1.83 6.03 1.87
C THR A 45 2.20 5.51 0.47
N ALA A 46 2.39 6.43 -0.47
CA ALA A 46 2.87 6.12 -1.82
C ALA A 46 4.19 5.33 -1.79
N ALA A 47 5.08 5.67 -0.86
CA ALA A 47 6.38 5.01 -0.70
C ALA A 47 6.23 3.53 -0.33
N GLU A 48 5.32 3.19 0.59
CA GLU A 48 5.09 1.79 0.96
C GLU A 48 4.38 1.00 -0.14
N LEU A 49 3.45 1.65 -0.83
CA LEU A 49 2.81 1.08 -2.02
C LEU A 49 3.81 0.79 -3.13
N GLU A 50 4.76 1.69 -3.36
CA GLU A 50 5.84 1.51 -4.33
C GLU A 50 6.77 0.36 -3.91
N LYS A 51 7.12 0.25 -2.62
CA LYS A 51 7.86 -0.92 -2.09
C LYS A 51 7.11 -2.23 -2.30
N LEU A 52 5.80 -2.26 -2.03
CA LEU A 52 4.95 -3.43 -2.25
C LEU A 52 4.78 -3.78 -3.72
N LYS A 53 4.83 -2.80 -4.64
CA LYS A 53 4.83 -3.04 -6.08
C LYS A 53 6.11 -3.73 -6.56
N ILE A 54 7.14 -3.75 -5.71
CA ILE A 54 8.39 -4.44 -5.93
C ILE A 54 8.49 -5.68 -5.02
N PRO A 55 7.61 -6.70 -5.06
CA PRO A 55 7.77 -7.86 -4.20
C PRO A 55 8.31 -9.07 -4.98
N VAL A 56 9.25 -8.94 -5.93
CA VAL A 56 10.13 -10.06 -6.35
C VAL A 56 11.43 -9.54 -7.00
N GLU A 57 12.37 -9.01 -6.22
CA GLU A 57 13.83 -9.15 -6.47
C GLU A 57 14.58 -8.41 -5.37
N LYS A 58 14.76 -9.08 -4.23
CA LYS A 58 15.98 -9.05 -3.42
C LYS A 58 15.84 -10.03 -2.25
N LYS A 59 16.02 -11.31 -2.59
CA LYS A 59 16.76 -12.22 -1.73
C LYS A 59 18.10 -12.47 -2.40
N GLU A 60 19.03 -11.57 -2.14
CA GLU A 60 20.48 -11.76 -2.29
C GLU A 60 20.99 -11.13 -0.97
N ASN A 61 21.69 -11.80 -0.06
CA ASN A 61 22.62 -12.93 -0.14
C ASN A 61 22.67 -13.62 1.23
#